data_AF-A0A1G4JS29-F1
#
_entry.id   AF-A0A1G4JS29-F1
#
_cell.length_a   1.000
_cell.length_b   1.000
_cell.length_c   1.000
_cell.angle_alpha   90.00
_cell.angle_beta   90.00
_cell.angle_gamma   90.00
#
_symmetry.space_group_name_H-M   'P 1'
#
loop_
_entity.id
_entity.type
_entity.pdbx_description
1 polymer ?
#
loop_
_entity_poly.entity_id
_entity_poly.type
_entity_poly.pdbx_seq_one_letter_code
_entity_poly.pdbx_strand_id
1 'polypeptide(L)'
;MHHIVPQDTIARVLETCSFESEDTRITESTVNLVDKYLEMFVREAVLRSLENKEQEVKQEENNPLREATVLTHKDLERVLGVLLLDM
;
A
#
# COMPACT_ATOMS: atom_id res chain seq x y z
N MET A 1 -7.74 -0.51 -14.90
CA MET A 1 -7.45 0.92 -14.64
C MET A 1 -6.01 1.00 -14.20
N HIS A 2 -5.15 1.69 -14.94
CA HIS A 2 -3.80 2.00 -14.46
C HIS A 2 -3.95 3.25 -13.58
N HIS A 3 -3.85 3.07 -12.26
CA HIS A 3 -3.92 4.18 -11.31
C HIS A 3 -2.53 4.75 -11.17
N ILE A 4 -2.31 5.91 -11.80
CA ILE A 4 -1.06 6.65 -11.74
C ILE A 4 -1.22 7.71 -10.64
N VAL A 5 -0.33 7.72 -9.65
CA VAL A 5 -0.27 8.85 -8.71
C VAL A 5 0.33 10.03 -9.48
N PRO A 6 -0.29 11.23 -9.49
CA PRO A 6 0.28 12.37 -10.20
C PRO A 6 1.73 12.62 -9.75
N GLN A 7 2.65 12.77 -10.70
CA GLN A 7 4.08 12.95 -10.41
C GLN A 7 4.34 14.11 -9.43
N ASP A 8 3.63 15.23 -9.60
CA ASP A 8 3.70 16.38 -8.70
C ASP A 8 3.31 16.04 -7.26
N THR A 9 2.41 15.08 -7.06
CA THR A 9 2.05 14.59 -5.73
C THR A 9 3.16 13.77 -5.12
N ILE A 10 3.78 12.86 -5.88
CA ILE A 10 4.93 12.08 -5.41
C ILE A 10 6.09 13.00 -5.04
N ALA A 11 6.42 13.96 -5.92
CA ALA A 11 7.49 14.92 -5.69
C ALA A 11 7.24 15.76 -4.42
N ARG A 12 6.02 16.29 -4.26
CA ARG A 12 5.65 17.07 -3.06
C ARG A 12 5.70 16.24 -1.77
N VAL A 13 5.26 14.99 -1.80
CA VAL A 13 5.33 14.11 -0.62
C VAL A 13 6.78 13.87 -0.21
N LEU A 14 7.67 13.59 -1.16
CA LEU A 14 9.10 13.38 -0.88
C LEU A 14 9.78 14.66 -0.39
N GLU A 15 9.48 15.80 -1.00
CA GLU A 15 9.98 17.10 -0.56
C GLU A 15 9.53 17.44 0.87
N THR A 16 8.26 17.20 1.19
CA THR A 16 7.69 17.55 2.49
C THR A 16 8.12 16.59 3.61
N CYS A 17 8.24 15.30 3.31
CA CYS A 17 8.39 14.26 4.33
C CYS A 17 9.80 13.66 4.41
N SER A 18 10.65 13.86 3.41
CA SER A 18 11.92 13.10 3.29
C SER A 18 13.15 13.96 3.00
N PHE A 19 13.02 15.13 2.41
CA PHE A 19 14.18 15.98 2.12
C PHE A 19 14.59 16.75 3.38
N GLU A 20 15.84 16.59 3.79
CA GLU A 20 16.40 17.30 4.95
C GLU A 20 16.97 18.68 4.59
N SER A 21 17.26 18.92 3.30
CA SER A 21 17.84 20.15 2.78
C SER A 21 16.99 20.76 1.67
N GLU A 22 16.82 22.08 1.69
CA GLU A 22 16.11 22.87 0.68
C GLU A 22 16.72 22.77 -0.73
N ASP A 23 17.99 22.37 -0.84
CA ASP A 23 18.69 22.19 -2.11
C ASP A 23 18.50 20.79 -2.72
N THR A 24 17.81 19.89 -2.01
CA THR A 24 17.56 18.52 -2.50
C THR A 24 16.66 18.56 -3.73
N ARG A 25 17.06 17.85 -4.79
CA ARG A 25 16.30 17.73 -6.04
C ARG A 25 16.11 16.27 -6.41
N ILE A 26 14.98 15.97 -7.02
CA ILE A 26 14.66 14.65 -7.54
C ILE A 26 14.45 14.72 -9.05
N THR A 27 14.97 13.75 -9.78
CA THR A 27 14.81 13.66 -11.22
C THR A 27 13.46 13.05 -11.58
N GLU A 28 12.92 13.43 -12.74
CA GLU A 28 11.68 12.86 -13.28
C GLU A 28 11.76 11.33 -13.40
N SER A 29 12.92 10.80 -13.82
CA SER A 29 13.17 9.35 -13.91
C SER A 29 13.00 8.63 -12.56
N THR A 30 13.42 9.27 -11.47
CA THR A 30 13.26 8.72 -10.12
C THR A 30 11.81 8.81 -9.67
N VAL A 31 11.11 9.92 -9.94
CA VAL A 31 9.67 10.04 -9.65
C VAL A 31 8.87 8.93 -10.36
N ASN A 32 9.20 8.64 -11.62
CA ASN A 32 8.59 7.54 -12.38
C ASN A 32 8.86 6.14 -11.78
N LEU A 33 10.01 5.95 -11.15
CA LEU A 33 10.32 4.69 -10.45
C LEU A 33 9.52 4.59 -9.15
N VAL A 34 9.41 5.69 -8.41
CA VAL A 34 8.63 5.75 -7.16
C VAL A 34 7.15 5.50 -7.43
N ASP A 35 6.58 5.99 -8.54
CA ASP A 35 5.19 5.68 -8.93
C ASP A 35 4.93 4.17 -9.01
N LYS A 36 5.81 3.43 -9.71
CA LYS A 36 5.72 1.96 -9.79
C LYS A 36 5.89 1.28 -8.44
N TYR A 37 6.79 1.79 -7.61
CA TYR A 37 6.99 1.27 -6.26
C TYR A 37 5.76 1.49 -5.37
N LEU A 38 5.14 2.67 -5.43
CA LEU A 38 3.91 2.99 -4.70
C LEU A 38 2.74 2.12 -5.15
N GLU A 39 2.60 1.90 -6.47
CA GLU A 39 1.59 0.98 -7.02
C GLU A 39 1.78 -0.42 -6.44
N MET A 40 3.00 -0.94 -6.46
CA MET A 40 3.33 -2.26 -5.91
C MET A 40 3.08 -2.32 -4.40
N PHE A 41 3.51 -1.31 -3.64
CA PHE A 41 3.32 -1.23 -2.19
C PHE A 41 1.85 -1.29 -1.80
N VAL A 42 1.01 -0.46 -2.41
CA VAL A 42 -0.43 -0.42 -2.13
C VAL A 42 -1.09 -1.74 -2.52
N ARG A 43 -0.69 -2.32 -3.66
CA ARG A 43 -1.23 -3.60 -4.12
C ARG A 43 -0.88 -4.73 -3.16
N GLU A 44 0.36 -4.80 -2.69
CA GLU A 44 0.80 -5.79 -1.68
C GLU A 44 0.06 -5.61 -0.36
N ALA A 45 -0.10 -4.37 0.11
CA ALA A 45 -0.86 -4.08 1.32
C ALA A 45 -2.30 -4.61 1.25
N VAL A 46 -2.99 -4.38 0.12
CA VAL A 46 -4.37 -4.85 -0.10
C VAL A 46 -4.43 -6.36 -0.22
N LEU A 47 -3.56 -6.97 -1.03
CA LEU A 47 -3.58 -8.41 -1.28
C LEU A 47 -3.27 -9.21 -0.02
N ARG A 48 -2.28 -8.80 0.76
CA ARG A 48 -1.93 -9.46 2.03
C ARG A 48 -3.04 -9.28 3.07
N SER A 49 -3.64 -8.10 3.16
CA SER A 49 -4.79 -7.86 4.05
C SER A 49 -5.98 -8.77 3.69
N LEU A 50 -6.25 -8.91 2.39
CA LEU A 50 -7.30 -9.79 1.87
C LEU A 50 -7.01 -11.26 2.16
N GLU A 51 -5.80 -11.72 1.87
CA GLU A 51 -5.39 -13.10 2.12
C GLU A 51 -5.51 -13.46 3.61
N ASN A 52 -5.01 -12.61 4.50
CA ASN A 52 -5.10 -12.84 5.94
C ASN A 52 -6.58 -12.91 6.40
N LYS A 53 -7.43 -12.02 5.88
CA LYS A 53 -8.87 -12.01 6.22
C LYS A 53 -9.60 -13.24 5.71
N GLU A 54 -9.30 -13.70 4.49
CA GLU A 54 -9.88 -14.93 3.95
C GLU A 54 -9.47 -16.17 4.75
N GLN A 55 -8.25 -16.21 5.29
CA GLN A 55 -7.79 -17.30 6.16
C GLN A 55 -8.55 -17.32 7.49
N GLU A 56 -8.82 -16.16 8.09
CA GLU A 56 -9.64 -16.05 9.31
C GLU A 56 -11.09 -16.52 9.07
N VAL A 57 -11.73 -16.04 7.99
CA VAL A 57 -13.12 -16.43 7.66
C VAL A 57 -13.24 -17.92 7.33
N LYS A 58 -12.21 -18.55 6.76
CA LYS A 58 -12.20 -20.01 6.51
C LYS A 58 -12.09 -20.84 7.79
N GLN A 59 -11.51 -20.29 8.86
CA GLN A 59 -11.39 -20.97 10.15
C GLN A 59 -12.68 -20.87 10.98
N GLU A 60 -13.49 -19.83 10.74
CA GLU A 60 -14.82 -19.67 11.32
C GLU A 60 -15.86 -20.45 10.48
N GLU A 61 -15.86 -21.78 10.60
CA GLU A 61 -16.85 -22.63 9.93
C GLU A 61 -18.29 -22.23 10.31
N ASN A 62 -19.10 -21.87 9.30
CA ASN A 62 -20.55 -21.62 9.31
C ASN A 62 -21.04 -20.16 9.42
N ASN A 63 -20.70 -19.28 8.47
CA ASN A 63 -21.53 -18.11 8.19
C ASN A 63 -22.10 -18.15 6.75
N PRO A 64 -23.41 -18.42 6.56
CA PRO A 64 -24.04 -18.58 5.24
C PRO A 64 -24.26 -17.27 4.47
N LEU A 65 -23.91 -16.11 5.05
CA LEU A 65 -23.89 -14.83 4.36
C LEU A 65 -22.44 -14.50 3.98
N ARG A 66 -22.01 -14.99 2.82
CA ARG A 66 -20.78 -14.48 2.16
C ARG A 66 -21.04 -13.07 1.66
N GLU A 67 -21.08 -12.12 2.58
CA GLU A 67 -20.96 -10.71 2.23
C GLU A 67 -19.61 -10.51 1.51
N ALA A 68 -19.56 -9.52 0.60
CA ALA A 68 -18.31 -9.16 -0.04
C ALA A 68 -17.25 -8.90 1.04
N THR A 69 -16.06 -9.49 0.90
CA THR A 69 -14.97 -9.31 1.87
C THR A 69 -14.62 -7.82 1.98
N VAL A 70 -15.05 -7.16 3.05
CA VAL A 70 -14.75 -5.74 3.32
C VAL A 70 -13.50 -5.65 4.17
N LEU A 71 -12.45 -5.00 3.68
CA LEU A 71 -11.25 -4.72 4.46
C LEU A 71 -11.47 -3.54 5.41
N THR A 72 -10.90 -3.64 6.61
CA THR A 72 -10.89 -2.61 7.64
C THR A 72 -9.45 -2.28 8.02
N HIS A 73 -9.22 -1.19 8.77
CA HIS A 73 -7.86 -0.82 9.22
C HIS A 73 -7.16 -1.94 10.00
N LYS A 74 -7.91 -2.76 10.75
CA LYS A 74 -7.37 -3.90 11.51
C LYS A 74 -6.73 -4.96 10.62
N ASP A 75 -7.29 -5.16 9.43
CA ASP A 75 -6.76 -6.14 8.47
C ASP A 75 -5.38 -5.69 7.95
N LEU A 76 -5.21 -4.37 7.75
CA LEU A 76 -3.93 -3.78 7.37
C LEU A 76 -2.91 -3.80 8.53
N GLU A 77 -3.33 -3.46 9.75
CA GLU A 77 -2.46 -3.47 10.94
C GLU A 77 -1.81 -4.83 11.18
N ARG A 78 -2.54 -5.92 10.93
CA ARG A 78 -2.05 -7.30 11.08
C ARG A 78 -0.92 -7.65 10.12
N VAL A 79 -0.93 -7.10 8.91
CA VAL A 79 0.07 -7.39 7.89
C VAL A 79 1.18 -6.35 7.81
N LEU A 80 0.99 -5.19 8.46
CA LEU A 80 1.88 -4.03 8.37
C LEU A 80 3.32 -4.36 8.77
N GLY A 81 3.52 -5.16 9.82
CA GLY A 81 4.85 -5.53 10.29
C GLY A 81 5.67 -6.28 9.24
N VAL A 82 5.07 -7.28 8.59
CA VAL A 82 5.74 -8.05 7.52
C VAL A 82 5.87 -7.22 6.26
N LEU A 83 4.85 -6.43 5.92
CA LEU A 83 4.87 -5.53 4.77
C LEU A 83 6.02 -4.53 4.84
N LEU A 84 6.30 -3.95 6.02
CA LEU A 84 7.39 -2.98 6.20
C LEU A 84 8.79 -3.62 6.21
N LEU A 85 8.90 -4.91 6.53
CA LEU A 85 10.18 -5.62 6.51
C LEU A 85 10.62 -6.00 5.09
N ASP A 86 9.68 -6.17 4.18
CA ASP A 86 9.95 -6.49 2.78
C ASP A 86 10.35 -5.26 1.95
N MET A 87 10.12 -4.04 2.47
CA MET A 87 10.16 -2.77 1.74
C MET A 87 11.39 -1.92 2.02
#